data_AF-A0A2H1X0F0-F1
#
_entry.id   AF-A0A2H1X0F0-F1
#
_cell.length_a   1.000
_cell.length_b   1.000
_cell.length_c   1.000
_cell.angle_alpha   90.00
_cell.angle_beta   90.00
_cell.angle_gamma   90.00
#
_symmetry.space_group_name_H-M   'P 1'
#
loop_
_entity.id
_entity.type
_entity.pdbx_description
1 polymer ?
#
loop_
_entity_poly.entity_id
_entity_poly.type
_entity_poly.pdbx_seq_one_letter_code
_entity_poly.pdbx_strand_id
1 'polypeptide(L)' 'MAEVKPASKQVRIYQPTYRLNPKKRFDAEKIEKVLKRIVDGELIEIEYSEKVVPDLCLNLAEMIRNAIKEENYDR' A
#
# COMPACT_ATOMS: atom_id res chain seq x y z
N MET A 1 11.95 60.67 -23.61
CA MET A 1 10.81 60.01 -22.95
C MET A 1 11.01 58.51 -23.13
N ALA A 2 11.44 57.78 -22.09
CA ALA A 2 11.72 56.35 -22.20
C ALA A 2 10.45 55.55 -21.82
N GLU A 3 9.95 54.73 -22.74
CA GLU A 3 8.75 53.92 -22.55
C GLU A 3 9.04 52.71 -21.65
N VAL A 4 8.32 52.61 -20.53
CA VAL A 4 8.41 51.48 -19.59
C VAL A 4 7.50 50.35 -20.09
N LYS A 5 8.10 49.25 -20.57
CA LYS A 5 7.34 48.05 -20.97
C LYS A 5 6.70 47.38 -19.74
N PRO A 6 5.40 47.04 -19.76
CA PRO A 6 4.75 46.40 -18.63
C PRO A 6 5.23 44.95 -18.49
N ALA A 7 5.69 44.60 -17.29
CA ALA A 7 6.11 43.24 -16.96
C ALA A 7 4.90 42.29 -17.07
N SER A 8 5.01 41.28 -17.94
CA SER A 8 4.02 40.22 -18.09
C SER A 8 3.88 39.46 -16.78
N LYS A 9 2.73 39.62 -16.10
CA LYS A 9 2.39 38.81 -14.92
C LYS A 9 2.32 37.35 -15.34
N GLN A 10 3.31 36.54 -14.94
CA GLN A 10 3.28 35.10 -15.15
C GLN A 10 2.13 34.51 -14.32
N VAL A 11 1.02 34.21 -14.97
CA VAL A 11 -0.08 33.46 -14.37
C VAL A 11 0.41 32.02 -14.20
N ARG A 12 0.71 31.61 -12.97
CA ARG A 12 1.00 30.21 -12.64
C ARG A 12 -0.32 29.45 -12.66
N ILE A 13 -0.66 28.87 -13.80
CA ILE A 13 -1.77 27.93 -13.93
C ILE A 13 -1.27 26.60 -13.39
N TYR A 14 -1.38 26.37 -12.08
CA TYR A 14 -1.15 25.03 -11.52
C TYR A 14 -2.29 24.14 -12.00
N GLN A 15 -2.03 23.31 -13.01
CA GLN A 15 -2.99 22.34 -13.49
C GLN A 15 -2.80 21.04 -12.71
N PRO A 16 -3.79 20.56 -11.94
CA PRO A 16 -3.68 19.27 -11.28
C PRO A 16 -3.75 18.18 -12.35
N THR A 17 -2.60 17.65 -12.76
CA THR A 17 -2.55 16.44 -13.58
C THR A 17 -2.88 15.23 -12.72
N TYR A 18 -3.97 14.53 -13.03
CA TYR A 18 -4.19 13.18 -12.52
C TYR A 18 -2.95 12.34 -12.82
N ARG A 19 -2.41 11.66 -11.80
CA ARG A 19 -1.27 10.76 -11.99
C ARG A 19 -1.76 9.52 -12.71
N LEU A 20 -1.28 9.30 -13.93
CA LEU A 20 -1.53 8.05 -14.67
C LEU A 20 -0.78 6.85 -14.06
N ASN A 21 0.36 7.09 -13.41
CA ASN A 21 1.19 6.04 -12.85
C ASN A 21 1.05 5.96 -11.33
N PRO A 22 0.86 4.75 -10.76
CA PRO A 22 0.89 4.55 -9.32
C PRO A 22 2.27 4.91 -8.76
N LYS A 23 2.31 5.56 -7.60
CA LYS A 23 3.54 5.82 -6.85
C LYS A 23 4.07 4.56 -6.19
N LYS A 24 3.16 3.73 -5.69
CA LYS A 24 3.49 2.48 -5.01
C LYS A 24 2.81 1.32 -5.73
N ARG A 25 3.57 0.65 -6.59
CA ARG A 25 3.11 -0.56 -7.27
C ARG A 25 3.14 -1.75 -6.31
N PHE A 26 2.24 -2.70 -6.57
CA PHE A 26 2.24 -3.99 -5.91
C PHE A 26 3.56 -4.72 -6.15
N ASP A 27 4.20 -5.15 -5.06
CA ASP A 27 5.43 -5.94 -5.08
C ASP A 27 5.15 -7.31 -4.48
N ALA A 28 5.15 -8.33 -5.34
CA ALA A 28 4.84 -9.70 -4.96
C ALA A 28 5.90 -10.29 -3.99
N GLU A 29 7.18 -9.98 -4.21
CA GLU A 29 8.27 -10.51 -3.37
C GLU A 29 8.19 -9.95 -1.96
N LYS A 30 7.85 -8.67 -1.84
CA LYS A 30 7.66 -8.03 -0.54
C LYS A 30 6.51 -8.67 0.22
N ILE A 31 5.40 -8.94 -0.46
CA ILE A 31 4.22 -9.56 0.16
C ILE A 31 4.48 -11.01 0.53
N GLU A 32 5.21 -11.76 -0.30
CA GLU A 32 5.62 -13.13 0.05
C GLU A 32 6.42 -13.17 1.36
N LYS A 33 7.34 -12.22 1.57
CA LYS A 33 8.09 -12.09 2.82
C LYS A 33 7.22 -11.69 4.03
N VAL A 34 6.13 -10.96 3.79
CA VAL A 34 5.16 -10.62 4.85
C VAL A 34 4.32 -11.84 5.19
N LEU A 35 3.82 -12.55 4.18
CA LEU A 35 3.06 -13.80 4.33
C LEU A 35 3.85 -14.83 5.12
N LYS A 36 5.10 -15.13 4.72
CA LYS A 36 5.97 -16.08 5.45
C LYS A 36 6.13 -15.68 6.91
N ARG A 37 6.44 -14.42 7.20
CA ARG A 37 6.59 -13.94 8.58
C ARG A 37 5.34 -14.12 9.44
N ILE A 38 4.16 -13.82 8.90
CA ILE A 38 2.89 -13.96 9.64
C ILE A 38 2.57 -15.44 9.85
N VAL A 39 2.67 -16.25 8.80
CA VAL A 39 2.34 -17.68 8.85
C VAL A 39 3.32 -18.42 9.75
N ASP A 40 4.63 -18.20 9.60
CA ASP A 40 5.64 -18.86 10.44
C ASP A 40 5.50 -18.43 11.90
N GLY A 41 5.18 -17.15 12.16
CA GLY A 41 4.97 -16.64 13.52
C GLY A 41 3.78 -17.30 14.23
N GLU A 42 2.62 -17.35 13.57
CA GLU A 42 1.40 -17.93 14.14
C GLU A 42 1.49 -19.47 14.25
N LEU A 43 2.09 -20.15 13.27
CA LEU A 43 2.16 -21.61 13.25
C LEU A 43 3.24 -22.20 14.15
N ILE A 44 4.21 -21.41 14.61
CA ILE A 44 5.26 -21.90 15.53
C ILE A 44 4.67 -22.32 16.89
N GLU A 45 3.64 -21.64 17.36
CA GLU A 45 3.12 -21.81 18.73
C GLU A 45 1.92 -22.76 18.81
N ILE A 46 1.42 -23.27 17.68
CA ILE A 46 0.10 -23.90 17.61
C ILE A 46 0.19 -25.37 17.20
N GLU A 47 -0.32 -26.26 18.05
CA GLU A 47 -0.58 -27.65 17.70
C GLU A 47 -1.88 -27.80 16.90
N TYR A 48 -1.88 -28.73 15.94
CA TYR A 48 -3.05 -28.95 15.10
C TYR A 48 -4.25 -29.45 15.90
N SER A 49 -5.39 -28.76 15.78
CA SER A 49 -6.65 -29.14 16.40
C SER A 49 -7.83 -28.86 15.47
N GLU A 50 -8.58 -29.89 15.09
CA GLU A 50 -9.69 -29.81 14.13
C GLU A 50 -10.76 -28.77 14.51
N LYS A 51 -10.93 -28.50 15.81
CA LYS A 51 -11.92 -27.53 16.30
C LYS A 51 -11.45 -26.08 16.19
N VAL A 52 -10.15 -25.85 16.25
CA VAL A 52 -9.55 -24.50 16.34
C VAL A 52 -9.06 -24.01 14.97
N VAL A 53 -8.77 -24.93 14.06
CA VAL A 53 -8.31 -24.64 12.69
C VAL A 53 -9.24 -23.69 11.90
N PRO A 54 -10.58 -23.82 11.93
CA PRO A 54 -11.45 -22.92 11.16
C PRO A 54 -11.32 -21.47 11.61
N ASP A 55 -11.35 -21.24 12.92
CA ASP A 55 -11.22 -19.89 13.50
C ASP A 55 -9.82 -19.33 13.30
N LEU A 56 -8.78 -20.18 13.42
CA LEU A 56 -7.40 -19.81 13.12
C LEU A 56 -7.23 -19.32 11.68
N CYS A 57 -7.78 -20.06 10.71
CA CYS A 57 -7.71 -19.70 9.30
C CYS A 57 -8.41 -18.38 9.00
N LEU A 58 -9.54 -18.10 9.66
CA LEU A 58 -10.23 -16.81 9.54
C LEU A 58 -9.38 -15.66 10.09
N ASN A 59 -8.82 -15.83 11.29
CA ASN A 59 -7.95 -14.83 11.91
C ASN A 59 -6.68 -14.57 11.07
N LEU A 60 -6.03 -15.62 10.59
CA LEU A 60 -4.87 -15.52 9.68
C LEU A 60 -5.23 -14.75 8.40
N ALA A 61 -6.38 -15.05 7.80
CA ALA A 61 -6.83 -14.36 6.58
C ALA A 61 -7.09 -12.86 6.82
N GLU A 62 -7.64 -12.50 7.99
CA GLU A 62 -7.82 -11.10 8.38
C GLU A 62 -6.50 -10.39 8.63
N MET A 63 -5.58 -11.01 9.37
CA MET A 63 -4.24 -10.48 9.65
C MET A 63 -3.46 -10.21 8.36
N ILE A 64 -3.44 -11.18 7.44
CA ILE A 64 -2.79 -11.04 6.13
C ILE A 64 -3.42 -9.89 5.34
N ARG A 65 -4.75 -9.82 5.32
CA ARG A 65 -5.47 -8.75 4.60
C ARG A 65 -5.15 -7.37 5.18
N ASN A 66 -5.06 -7.24 6.49
CA ASN A 66 -4.73 -5.98 7.15
C ASN A 66 -3.27 -5.57 6.88
N ALA A 67 -2.33 -6.51 6.98
CA ALA A 67 -0.92 -6.26 6.66
C ALA A 67 -0.71 -5.80 5.19
N ILE A 68 -1.45 -6.38 4.23
CA ILE A 68 -1.39 -5.95 2.82
C ILE A 68 -2.02 -4.57 2.63
N LYS A 69 -3.07 -4.23 3.38
CA LYS A 69 -3.71 -2.90 3.33
C LYS A 69 -2.79 -1.81 3.89
N GLU A 70 -2.03 -2.09 4.95
CA GLU A 70 -1.07 -1.14 5.53
C GLU A 70 0.05 -0.76 4.55
N GLU A 71 0.38 -1.66 3.63
CA GLU A 71 1.31 -1.35 2.55
C GLU A 71 0.74 -0.32 1.56
N ASN A 72 -0.54 0.05 1.59
CA ASN A 72 -1.11 1.18 0.83
C ASN A 72 -0.67 1.19 -0.64
N TYR A 73 -0.79 0.05 -1.32
CA TYR A 73 -0.53 -0.04 -2.75
C TYR A 73 -1.56 0.77 -3.52
N ASP A 74 -1.10 1.50 -4.53
CA ASP A 74 -1.97 2.23 -5.43
C ASP A 74 -2.66 1.23 -6.38
N ARG A 75 -3.92 1.53 -6.73
CA ARG A 75 -4.75 0.73 -7.64
C ARG A 75 -4.33 0.90 -9.11
#